data_AF-A0A933Q1F6-F1
#
_entry.id   AF-A0A933Q1F6-F1
#
_cell.length_a   1.000
_cell.length_b   1.000
_cell.length_c   1.000
_cell.angle_alpha   90.00
_cell.angle_beta   90.00
_cell.angle_gamma   90.00
#
_symmetry.space_group_name_H-M   'P 1'
#
loop_
_entity.id
_entity.type
_entity.pdbx_description
1 polymer ?
#
loop_
_entity_poly.entity_id
_entity_poly.type
_entity_poly.pdbx_seq_one_letter_code
_entity_poly.pdbx_strand_id
1 'polypeptide(L)'
;MRALIVCMIAASGIFAAYDLDVKTAEELRVRDGLPNFFVKLARGGDVRIAYLGGSITMADGWRVKTLAHFRTEYPKANIIEINAAISGTGSDYGACRLPDHVLRHNPDLLFVEFRVNGGDLKSMEGIVRQTWAKNPETDICFVYTISEYMVPSLSSGKNVTFGSIQETVANRYGIPTIDFGLEVTRQVKDGSLIFKADKAPEGKKIFAKDGTHPGDEGHTIYRDVIVRSFASMKTAGTSGAHAMPEQLDARSWTQAKQAPVTAALLSTDWSPVDIATDAIIARGGVRSVKMFPAAVKTSAQGASITIRFNGTTAGFIDIPGPKETTLTAVIDGKAPITLSRKDAYRTEQTMGRFFFIPEQAPGEHTVRFEVSEIPDGMNYYVGPLLIVGEILPAAK
;
A
#
# COMPACT_ATOMS: atom_id res chain seq x y z
N MET A 1 -19.05 41.68 -38.95
CA MET A 1 -18.48 40.54 -38.19
C MET A 1 -18.20 41.02 -36.77
N ARG A 2 -18.99 40.61 -35.78
CA ARG A 2 -18.71 40.85 -34.36
C ARG A 2 -18.05 39.59 -33.81
N ALA A 3 -16.79 39.70 -33.39
CA ALA A 3 -16.06 38.60 -32.77
C ALA A 3 -16.61 38.36 -31.36
N LEU A 4 -17.10 37.15 -31.11
CA LEU A 4 -17.40 36.66 -29.76
C LEU A 4 -16.06 36.27 -29.12
N ILE A 5 -15.63 37.03 -28.11
CA ILE A 5 -14.57 36.61 -27.20
C ILE A 5 -15.22 35.70 -26.16
N VAL A 6 -14.97 34.40 -26.28
CA VAL A 6 -15.32 33.43 -25.24
C VAL A 6 -14.25 33.53 -24.16
N CYS A 7 -14.53 34.26 -23.08
CA CYS A 7 -13.75 34.18 -21.85
C CYS A 7 -13.98 32.80 -21.22
N MET A 8 -13.01 31.90 -21.37
CA MET A 8 -12.94 30.72 -20.50
C MET A 8 -12.61 31.20 -19.09
N ILE A 9 -13.62 31.20 -18.22
CA ILE A 9 -13.43 31.34 -16.78
C ILE A 9 -12.82 30.02 -16.31
N ALA A 10 -11.51 30.00 -16.10
CA ALA A 10 -10.88 28.94 -15.33
C ALA A 10 -11.43 29.05 -13.89
N ALA A 11 -12.25 28.09 -13.49
CA ALA A 11 -12.66 27.96 -12.09
C ALA A 11 -11.40 27.60 -11.27
N SER A 12 -10.74 28.61 -10.74
CA SER A 12 -9.71 28.45 -9.73
C SER A 12 -10.39 27.94 -8.45
N GLY A 13 -10.45 26.62 -8.30
CA GLY A 13 -10.83 25.99 -7.04
C GLY A 13 -9.93 26.53 -5.93
N ILE A 14 -10.54 26.94 -4.82
CA ILE A 14 -9.79 27.36 -3.64
C ILE A 14 -9.17 26.10 -3.05
N PHE A 15 -7.84 25.96 -3.19
CA PHE A 15 -7.11 24.90 -2.52
C PHE A 15 -6.93 25.29 -1.04
N ALA A 16 -7.47 24.48 -0.12
CA ALA A 16 -7.11 24.59 1.28
C ALA A 16 -5.70 23.98 1.45
N ALA A 17 -4.67 24.83 1.43
CA ALA A 17 -3.32 24.38 1.77
C ALA A 17 -3.24 24.19 3.30
N TYR A 18 -3.13 22.94 3.75
CA TYR A 18 -2.89 22.63 5.15
C TYR A 18 -1.39 22.67 5.45
N ASP A 19 -1.02 23.32 6.55
CA ASP A 19 0.37 23.42 7.03
C ASP A 19 0.51 22.90 8.48
N LEU A 20 -0.20 21.81 8.78
CA LEU A 20 -0.13 21.16 10.09
C LEU A 20 1.26 20.55 10.30
N ASP A 21 1.84 20.68 11.49
CA ASP A 21 3.17 20.13 11.77
C ASP A 21 3.19 18.61 11.61
N VAL A 22 3.85 18.13 10.58
CA VAL A 22 3.93 16.70 10.23
C VAL A 22 4.63 15.86 11.31
N LYS A 23 5.41 16.50 12.20
CA LYS A 23 6.14 15.85 13.29
C LYS A 23 5.30 15.70 14.57
N THR A 24 4.20 16.41 14.70
CA THR A 24 3.28 16.25 15.84
C THR A 24 2.31 15.10 15.54
N ALA A 25 2.14 14.20 16.51
CA ALA A 25 1.13 13.16 16.43
C ALA A 25 -0.19 13.69 16.99
N GLU A 26 -1.26 13.54 16.22
CA GLU A 26 -2.64 13.89 16.60
C GLU A 26 -3.55 12.72 16.23
N GLU A 27 -4.53 12.42 17.09
CA GLU A 27 -5.39 11.25 16.89
C GLU A 27 -6.26 11.40 15.65
N LEU A 28 -6.73 12.62 15.40
CA LEU A 28 -7.51 12.96 14.23
C LEU A 28 -7.06 14.31 13.69
N ARG A 29 -6.72 14.35 12.40
CA ARG A 29 -6.65 15.58 11.62
C ARG A 29 -7.75 15.53 10.57
N VAL A 30 -8.77 16.36 10.76
CA VAL A 30 -10.02 16.32 9.98
C VAL A 30 -9.81 16.69 8.51
N ARG A 31 -8.99 17.72 8.24
CA ARG A 31 -8.81 18.31 6.90
C ARG A 31 -10.14 18.47 6.15
N ASP A 32 -10.24 17.99 4.91
CA ASP A 32 -11.46 18.07 4.10
C ASP A 32 -12.51 17.02 4.51
N GLY A 33 -12.21 16.13 5.46
CA GLY A 33 -13.13 15.08 5.89
C GLY A 33 -13.40 14.04 4.80
N LEU A 34 -14.59 13.44 4.83
CA LEU A 34 -15.02 12.37 3.91
C LEU A 34 -16.45 12.67 3.35
N PRO A 35 -16.65 13.83 2.71
CA PRO A 35 -17.99 14.32 2.42
C PRO A 35 -18.73 13.48 1.37
N ASN A 36 -18.04 12.93 0.35
CA ASN A 36 -18.68 12.10 -0.67
C ASN A 36 -19.19 10.79 -0.08
N PHE A 37 -18.37 10.17 0.77
CA PHE A 37 -18.67 8.93 1.46
C PHE A 37 -19.87 9.11 2.41
N PHE A 38 -19.90 10.17 3.23
CA PHE A 38 -21.03 10.41 4.13
C PHE A 38 -22.33 10.71 3.39
N VAL A 39 -22.29 11.48 2.29
CA VAL A 39 -23.46 11.71 1.43
C VAL A 39 -23.97 10.38 0.85
N LYS A 40 -23.07 9.52 0.36
CA LYS A 40 -23.45 8.23 -0.21
C LYS A 40 -24.02 7.28 0.83
N LEU A 41 -23.42 7.20 2.02
CA LEU A 41 -23.95 6.43 3.14
C LEU A 41 -25.37 6.88 3.53
N ALA A 42 -25.60 8.19 3.63
CA ALA A 42 -26.92 8.74 3.99
C ALA A 42 -27.98 8.46 2.91
N ARG A 43 -27.58 8.50 1.64
CA ARG A 43 -28.45 8.17 0.49
C ARG A 43 -28.80 6.68 0.44
N GLY A 44 -27.90 5.80 0.86
CA GLY A 44 -28.05 4.34 0.78
C GLY A 44 -27.64 3.75 -0.57
N GLY A 45 -27.95 2.47 -0.79
CA GLY A 45 -27.48 1.69 -1.95
C GLY A 45 -26.07 1.13 -1.76
N ASP A 46 -25.42 0.71 -2.85
CA ASP A 46 -24.07 0.12 -2.79
C ASP A 46 -23.02 1.16 -2.39
N VAL A 47 -22.31 0.90 -1.29
CA VAL A 47 -21.16 1.68 -0.83
C VAL A 47 -19.95 0.76 -0.69
N ARG A 48 -18.89 1.04 -1.46
CA ARG A 48 -17.69 0.20 -1.55
C ARG A 48 -16.56 0.79 -0.72
N ILE A 49 -16.07 0.04 0.28
CA ILE A 49 -14.98 0.46 1.15
C ILE A 49 -13.76 -0.40 0.88
N ALA A 50 -12.68 0.23 0.42
CA ALA A 50 -11.41 -0.41 0.17
C ALA A 50 -10.43 -0.23 1.32
N TYR A 51 -9.69 -1.29 1.62
CA TYR A 51 -8.68 -1.34 2.66
C TYR A 51 -7.34 -1.74 2.03
N LEU A 52 -6.50 -0.75 1.76
CA LEU A 52 -5.15 -0.94 1.21
C LEU A 52 -4.13 -0.85 2.35
N GLY A 53 -3.52 -1.98 2.70
CA GLY A 53 -2.52 -1.98 3.76
C GLY A 53 -1.78 -3.29 3.96
N GLY A 54 -1.08 -3.36 5.09
CA GLY A 54 -0.21 -4.46 5.49
C GLY A 54 -0.91 -5.60 6.23
N SER A 55 -0.14 -6.30 7.06
CA SER A 55 -0.60 -7.47 7.84
C SER A 55 -1.67 -7.11 8.87
N ILE A 56 -1.55 -5.94 9.51
CA ILE A 56 -2.51 -5.45 10.51
C ILE A 56 -3.88 -5.20 9.87
N THR A 57 -3.91 -4.71 8.63
CA THR A 57 -5.14 -4.54 7.85
C THR A 57 -5.69 -5.85 7.29
N MET A 58 -4.80 -6.82 6.98
CA MET A 58 -5.18 -8.14 6.48
C MET A 58 -5.89 -9.00 7.53
N ALA A 59 -5.59 -8.79 8.82
CA ALA A 59 -6.23 -9.49 9.93
C ALA A 59 -7.77 -9.35 9.91
N ASP A 60 -8.46 -10.31 10.52
CA ASP A 60 -9.89 -10.20 10.85
C ASP A 60 -10.07 -9.29 12.07
N GLY A 61 -9.72 -8.02 11.89
CA GLY A 61 -9.51 -7.05 12.96
C GLY A 61 -10.25 -5.75 12.71
N TRP A 62 -9.52 -4.63 12.81
CA TRP A 62 -10.09 -3.28 12.74
C TRP A 62 -10.91 -3.05 11.46
N ARG A 63 -10.45 -3.59 10.32
CA ARG A 63 -11.16 -3.56 9.04
C ARG A 63 -12.56 -4.18 9.15
N VAL A 64 -12.65 -5.42 9.63
CA VAL A 64 -13.93 -6.14 9.71
C VAL A 64 -14.83 -5.55 10.80
N LYS A 65 -14.25 -5.15 11.94
CA LYS A 65 -14.98 -4.49 13.04
C LYS A 65 -15.57 -3.14 12.62
N THR A 66 -14.84 -2.35 11.83
CA THR A 66 -15.36 -1.06 11.30
C THR A 66 -16.41 -1.27 10.21
N LEU A 67 -16.21 -2.23 9.32
CA LEU A 67 -17.20 -2.62 8.32
C LEU A 67 -18.52 -3.06 8.97
N ALA A 68 -18.45 -3.88 10.03
CA ALA A 68 -19.62 -4.30 10.81
C ALA A 68 -20.31 -3.10 11.47
N HIS A 69 -19.54 -2.17 12.05
CA HIS A 69 -20.10 -0.95 12.62
C HIS A 69 -20.85 -0.11 11.56
N PHE A 70 -20.27 0.10 10.37
CA PHE A 70 -20.93 0.86 9.31
C PHE A 70 -22.21 0.18 8.80
N ARG A 71 -22.24 -1.15 8.73
CA ARG A 71 -23.45 -1.91 8.37
C ARG A 71 -24.58 -1.72 9.39
N THR A 72 -24.24 -1.64 10.68
CA THR A 72 -25.22 -1.37 11.74
C THR A 72 -25.71 0.08 11.72
N GLU A 73 -24.80 1.04 11.56
CA GLU A 73 -25.12 2.48 11.58
C GLU A 73 -25.90 2.93 10.34
N TYR A 74 -25.62 2.34 9.16
CA TYR A 74 -26.22 2.72 7.88
C TYR A 74 -26.97 1.56 7.23
N PRO A 75 -28.09 1.09 7.82
CA PRO A 75 -28.82 -0.09 7.34
C PRO A 75 -29.46 0.08 5.95
N LYS A 76 -29.54 1.31 5.43
CA LYS A 76 -30.01 1.60 4.07
C LYS A 76 -28.92 1.43 3.01
N ALA A 77 -27.65 1.33 3.42
CA ALA A 77 -26.52 1.15 2.54
C ALA A 77 -26.09 -0.33 2.52
N ASN A 78 -25.91 -0.88 1.33
CA ASN A 78 -25.24 -2.16 1.13
C ASN A 78 -23.73 -1.94 1.16
N ILE A 79 -23.12 -2.13 2.33
CA ILE A 79 -21.67 -1.93 2.51
C ILE A 79 -20.89 -3.13 1.98
N ILE A 80 -20.15 -2.91 0.89
CA ILE A 80 -19.33 -3.89 0.18
C ILE A 80 -17.86 -3.66 0.53
N GLU A 81 -17.18 -4.73 0.94
CA GLU A 81 -15.76 -4.68 1.25
C GLU A 81 -14.89 -4.97 0.03
N ILE A 82 -13.79 -4.21 -0.09
CA ILE A 82 -12.66 -4.49 -0.98
C ILE A 82 -11.42 -4.72 -0.10
N ASN A 83 -11.11 -5.99 0.19
CA ASN A 83 -9.92 -6.37 0.98
C ASN A 83 -8.66 -6.41 0.09
N ALA A 84 -8.02 -5.25 -0.04
CA ALA A 84 -6.77 -5.06 -0.74
C ALA A 84 -5.54 -5.14 0.18
N ALA A 85 -5.62 -5.83 1.32
CA ALA A 85 -4.49 -5.97 2.24
C ALA A 85 -3.59 -7.16 1.86
N ILE A 86 -2.27 -6.93 1.94
CA ILE A 86 -1.22 -7.94 1.74
C ILE A 86 -0.16 -7.75 2.82
N SER A 87 0.13 -8.80 3.56
CA SER A 87 1.08 -8.77 4.68
C SER A 87 2.50 -8.36 4.27
N GLY A 88 3.18 -7.55 5.09
CA GLY A 88 4.60 -7.24 4.92
C GLY A 88 4.94 -6.46 3.65
N THR A 89 4.05 -5.57 3.19
CA THR A 89 4.26 -4.72 2.01
C THR A 89 4.00 -3.25 2.34
N GLY A 90 4.84 -2.35 1.83
CA GLY A 90 4.71 -0.90 2.00
C GLY A 90 3.90 -0.22 0.90
N SER A 91 3.90 1.11 0.91
CA SER A 91 3.17 1.93 -0.07
C SER A 91 3.74 1.81 -1.49
N ASP A 92 5.01 1.45 -1.64
CA ASP A 92 5.68 1.18 -2.91
C ASP A 92 4.98 0.05 -3.69
N TYR A 93 4.85 -1.13 -3.08
CA TYR A 93 4.08 -2.23 -3.67
C TYR A 93 2.58 -1.90 -3.73
N GLY A 94 2.07 -1.19 -2.73
CA GLY A 94 0.69 -0.69 -2.69
C GLY A 94 0.32 0.12 -3.94
N ALA A 95 1.19 1.05 -4.35
CA ALA A 95 1.00 1.90 -5.51
C ALA A 95 1.01 1.09 -6.82
N CYS A 96 1.89 0.10 -6.97
CA CYS A 96 1.92 -0.74 -8.18
C CYS A 96 0.67 -1.61 -8.33
N ARG A 97 0.10 -2.13 -7.25
CA ARG A 97 -1.07 -3.04 -7.32
C ARG A 97 -2.41 -2.31 -7.14
N LEU A 98 -2.38 -1.01 -6.89
CA LEU A 98 -3.57 -0.19 -6.66
C LEU A 98 -4.60 -0.33 -7.81
N PRO A 99 -4.21 -0.28 -9.10
CA PRO A 99 -5.17 -0.44 -10.20
C PRO A 99 -5.99 -1.73 -10.11
N ASP A 100 -5.31 -2.85 -9.89
CA ASP A 100 -5.91 -4.19 -9.93
C ASP A 100 -6.59 -4.59 -8.61
N HIS A 101 -6.07 -4.14 -7.47
CA HIS A 101 -6.55 -4.58 -6.16
C HIS A 101 -7.60 -3.63 -5.59
N VAL A 102 -7.69 -2.39 -6.08
CA VAL A 102 -8.56 -1.34 -5.53
C VAL A 102 -9.37 -0.68 -6.65
N LEU A 103 -8.71 -0.01 -7.59
CA LEU A 103 -9.38 0.94 -8.48
C LEU A 103 -10.36 0.28 -9.46
N ARG A 104 -10.07 -0.94 -9.91
CA ARG A 104 -10.99 -1.71 -10.75
C ARG A 104 -12.33 -2.00 -10.09
N HIS A 105 -12.41 -1.88 -8.77
CA HIS A 105 -13.61 -2.11 -7.99
C HIS A 105 -14.41 -0.84 -7.70
N ASN A 106 -13.97 0.33 -8.19
CA ASN A 106 -14.64 1.64 -8.01
C ASN A 106 -15.02 1.93 -6.54
N PRO A 107 -14.03 2.06 -5.63
CA PRO A 107 -14.30 2.34 -4.22
C PRO A 107 -14.90 3.73 -4.01
N ASP A 108 -15.74 3.86 -2.99
CA ASP A 108 -16.27 5.14 -2.51
C ASP A 108 -15.40 5.73 -1.40
N LEU A 109 -14.78 4.85 -0.61
CA LEU A 109 -13.80 5.18 0.41
C LEU A 109 -12.59 4.26 0.29
N LEU A 110 -11.39 4.84 0.31
CA LEU A 110 -10.13 4.13 0.40
C LEU A 110 -9.43 4.43 1.73
N PHE A 111 -9.33 3.43 2.59
CA PHE A 111 -8.39 3.45 3.71
C PHE A 111 -6.99 3.05 3.24
N VAL A 112 -5.98 3.84 3.61
CA VAL A 112 -4.56 3.55 3.34
C VAL A 112 -3.80 3.40 4.66
N GLU A 113 -3.17 2.24 4.84
CA GLU A 113 -2.48 1.85 6.09
C GLU A 113 -1.10 1.26 5.79
N PHE A 114 -0.04 2.07 5.98
CA PHE A 114 1.34 1.62 5.74
C PHE A 114 2.35 2.12 6.79
N ARG A 115 1.94 2.77 7.89
CA ARG A 115 2.88 3.42 8.82
C ARG A 115 3.97 2.48 9.33
N VAL A 116 3.57 1.26 9.71
CA VAL A 116 4.47 0.22 10.22
C VAL A 116 5.29 -0.44 9.11
N ASN A 117 4.74 -0.54 7.89
CA ASN A 117 5.42 -1.20 6.78
C ASN A 117 6.41 -0.30 6.04
N GLY A 118 6.20 1.02 6.08
CA GLY A 118 7.04 1.99 5.40
C GLY A 118 6.67 2.19 3.93
N GLY A 119 7.61 2.82 3.23
CA GLY A 119 7.48 3.28 1.86
C GLY A 119 8.16 4.64 1.70
N ASP A 120 7.71 5.41 0.71
CA ASP A 120 8.25 6.76 0.45
C ASP A 120 7.16 7.77 0.05
N LEU A 121 7.58 9.03 -0.12
CA LEU A 121 6.72 10.13 -0.53
C LEU A 121 6.09 9.87 -1.91
N LYS A 122 6.89 9.38 -2.87
CA LYS A 122 6.49 9.19 -4.27
C LYS A 122 5.38 8.16 -4.41
N SER A 123 5.48 7.05 -3.67
CA SER A 123 4.48 5.98 -3.66
C SER A 123 3.21 6.36 -2.92
N MET A 124 3.30 7.04 -1.78
CA MET A 124 2.12 7.56 -1.07
C MET A 124 1.35 8.58 -1.91
N GLU A 125 2.05 9.53 -2.52
CA GLU A 125 1.43 10.48 -3.44
C GLU A 125 0.87 9.79 -4.68
N GLY A 126 1.59 8.80 -5.23
CA GLY A 126 1.14 7.97 -6.34
C GLY A 126 -0.20 7.31 -6.05
N ILE A 127 -0.40 6.78 -4.84
CA ILE A 127 -1.68 6.17 -4.43
C ILE A 127 -2.85 7.17 -4.51
N VAL A 128 -2.65 8.38 -3.96
CA VAL A 128 -3.66 9.44 -3.97
C VAL A 128 -4.01 9.86 -5.39
N ARG A 129 -2.97 10.21 -6.16
CA ARG A 129 -3.16 10.74 -7.52
C ARG A 129 -3.75 9.71 -8.47
N GLN A 130 -3.34 8.44 -8.38
CA GLN A 130 -3.96 7.36 -9.16
C GLN A 130 -5.44 7.19 -8.80
N THR A 131 -5.78 7.24 -7.51
CA THR A 131 -7.17 7.09 -7.04
C THR A 131 -8.05 8.19 -7.62
N TRP A 132 -7.65 9.46 -7.49
CA TRP A 132 -8.45 10.59 -7.97
C TRP A 132 -8.40 10.79 -9.48
N ALA A 133 -7.34 10.35 -10.16
CA ALA A 133 -7.33 10.28 -11.62
C ALA A 133 -8.34 9.26 -12.14
N LYS A 134 -8.56 8.15 -11.42
CA LYS A 134 -9.57 7.15 -11.77
C LYS A 134 -10.98 7.62 -11.45
N ASN A 135 -11.18 8.15 -10.24
CA ASN A 135 -12.45 8.67 -9.76
C ASN A 135 -12.20 9.82 -8.77
N PRO A 136 -12.45 11.08 -9.16
CA PRO A 136 -12.20 12.22 -8.28
C PRO A 136 -13.20 12.31 -7.12
N GLU A 137 -14.27 11.51 -7.09
CA GLU A 137 -15.24 11.48 -5.97
C GLU A 137 -14.91 10.40 -4.92
N THR A 138 -13.86 9.60 -5.11
CA THR A 138 -13.44 8.62 -4.09
C THR A 138 -12.76 9.35 -2.92
N ASP A 139 -13.34 9.23 -1.73
CA ASP A 139 -12.72 9.75 -0.52
C ASP A 139 -11.56 8.85 -0.06
N ILE A 140 -10.54 9.45 0.53
CA ILE A 140 -9.35 8.75 1.02
C ILE A 140 -9.18 9.07 2.51
N CYS A 141 -8.84 8.08 3.32
CA CYS A 141 -8.47 8.26 4.72
C CYS A 141 -7.18 7.52 5.01
N PHE A 142 -6.18 8.23 5.52
CA PHE A 142 -4.96 7.60 6.00
C PHE A 142 -5.16 7.17 7.45
N VAL A 143 -4.80 5.92 7.75
CA VAL A 143 -4.87 5.40 9.11
C VAL A 143 -3.51 4.90 9.56
N TYR A 144 -3.17 5.17 10.82
CA TYR A 144 -1.85 4.88 11.35
C TYR A 144 -1.90 3.83 12.46
N THR A 145 -1.43 2.62 12.12
CA THR A 145 -1.18 1.53 13.07
C THR A 145 0.12 1.78 13.84
N ILE A 146 0.33 1.06 14.95
CA ILE A 146 1.47 1.24 15.85
C ILE A 146 2.23 -0.08 16.08
N SER A 147 3.56 0.02 16.20
CA SER A 147 4.44 -1.06 16.67
C SER A 147 5.23 -0.59 17.90
N GLU A 148 5.75 -1.53 18.70
CA GLU A 148 6.36 -1.31 20.01
C GLU A 148 7.44 -0.21 19.99
N TYR A 149 8.29 -0.22 18.97
CA TYR A 149 9.38 0.76 18.83
C TYR A 149 8.90 2.21 18.67
N MET A 150 7.63 2.42 18.31
CA MET A 150 7.03 3.75 18.12
C MET A 150 6.46 4.33 19.41
N VAL A 151 6.24 3.51 20.44
CA VAL A 151 5.60 3.92 21.70
C VAL A 151 6.29 5.12 22.35
N PRO A 152 7.64 5.20 22.45
CA PRO A 152 8.29 6.36 23.06
C PRO A 152 8.00 7.68 22.33
N SER A 153 8.06 7.67 20.99
CA SER A 153 7.79 8.86 20.17
C SER A 153 6.34 9.33 20.35
N LEU A 154 5.38 8.42 20.17
CA LEU A 154 3.96 8.75 20.23
C LEU A 154 3.53 9.17 21.64
N SER A 155 4.08 8.54 22.69
CA SER A 155 3.83 8.95 24.08
C SER A 155 4.34 10.36 24.40
N SER A 156 5.29 10.87 23.61
CA SER A 156 5.81 12.24 23.69
C SER A 156 5.12 13.22 22.72
N GLY A 157 4.04 12.81 22.07
CA GLY A 157 3.30 13.61 21.09
C GLY A 157 4.00 13.75 19.75
N LYS A 158 5.00 12.92 19.45
CA LYS A 158 5.80 12.99 18.23
C LYS A 158 5.45 11.86 17.28
N ASN A 159 5.34 12.21 16.00
CA ASN A 159 5.18 11.26 14.91
C ASN A 159 6.49 10.51 14.64
N VAL A 160 6.40 9.41 13.92
CA VAL A 160 7.55 8.64 13.41
C VAL A 160 7.85 9.04 11.96
N THR A 161 9.07 8.76 11.47
CA THR A 161 9.55 9.22 10.17
C THR A 161 8.56 9.01 9.03
N PHE A 162 8.03 7.79 8.89
CA PHE A 162 7.09 7.50 7.80
C PHE A 162 5.71 8.11 8.03
N GLY A 163 5.27 8.27 9.28
CA GLY A 163 4.05 9.02 9.59
C GLY A 163 4.17 10.48 9.17
N SER A 164 5.32 11.13 9.35
CA SER A 164 5.57 12.49 8.87
C SER A 164 5.53 12.60 7.34
N ILE A 165 5.99 11.57 6.62
CA ILE A 165 5.87 11.50 5.16
C ILE A 165 4.40 11.42 4.73
N GLN A 166 3.62 10.56 5.38
CA GLN A 166 2.18 10.44 5.10
C GLN A 166 1.43 11.74 5.42
N GLU A 167 1.76 12.41 6.52
CA GLU A 167 1.20 13.72 6.88
C GLU A 167 1.57 14.82 5.88
N THR A 168 2.75 14.77 5.26
CA THR A 168 3.15 15.70 4.20
C THR A 168 2.24 15.54 2.97
N VAL A 169 1.97 14.30 2.55
CA VAL A 169 1.00 14.02 1.49
C VAL A 169 -0.40 14.46 1.92
N ALA A 170 -0.83 14.10 3.12
CA ALA A 170 -2.16 14.43 3.60
C ALA A 170 -2.41 15.94 3.66
N ASN A 171 -1.41 16.74 4.05
CA ASN A 171 -1.47 18.20 4.03
C ASN A 171 -1.66 18.76 2.62
N ARG A 172 -0.91 18.25 1.63
CA ARG A 172 -1.02 18.70 0.23
C ARG A 172 -2.40 18.42 -0.34
N TYR A 173 -2.96 17.26 -0.03
CA TYR A 173 -4.18 16.75 -0.67
C TYR A 173 -5.43 16.88 0.23
N GLY A 174 -5.36 17.55 1.38
CA GLY A 174 -6.54 17.70 2.25
C GLY A 174 -7.10 16.39 2.83
N ILE A 175 -6.30 15.32 2.87
CA ILE A 175 -6.75 13.97 3.26
C ILE A 175 -6.87 13.85 4.79
N PRO A 176 -8.01 13.43 5.35
CA PRO A 176 -8.10 13.16 6.79
C PRO A 176 -7.18 12.02 7.23
N THR A 177 -6.58 12.19 8.40
CA THR A 177 -5.70 11.18 9.01
C THR A 177 -6.17 10.78 10.41
N ILE A 178 -6.11 9.48 10.71
CA ILE A 178 -6.50 8.91 12.01
C ILE A 178 -5.32 8.11 12.59
N ASP A 179 -4.79 8.52 13.74
CA ASP A 179 -3.70 7.83 14.44
C ASP A 179 -4.23 6.98 15.60
N PHE A 180 -4.21 5.65 15.42
CA PHE A 180 -4.62 4.74 16.49
C PHE A 180 -3.61 4.68 17.64
N GLY A 181 -2.37 5.06 17.37
CA GLY A 181 -1.26 4.94 18.31
C GLY A 181 -1.42 5.82 19.54
N LEU A 182 -2.08 6.98 19.43
CA LEU A 182 -2.25 7.86 20.59
C LEU A 182 -3.15 7.24 21.66
N GLU A 183 -4.29 6.64 21.29
CA GLU A 183 -5.14 5.96 22.26
C GLU A 183 -4.45 4.72 22.85
N VAL A 184 -3.72 3.95 22.04
CA VAL A 184 -2.94 2.81 22.54
C VAL A 184 -1.88 3.27 23.55
N THR A 185 -1.10 4.29 23.23
CA THR A 185 -0.08 4.83 24.15
C THR A 185 -0.68 5.45 25.41
N ARG A 186 -1.87 6.07 25.31
CA ARG A 186 -2.61 6.57 26.47
C ARG A 186 -2.97 5.44 27.44
N GLN A 187 -3.52 4.33 26.93
CA GLN A 187 -3.87 3.15 27.75
C GLN A 187 -2.63 2.40 28.28
N VAL A 188 -1.51 2.44 27.57
CA VAL A 188 -0.24 1.92 28.08
C VAL A 188 0.28 2.77 29.23
N LYS A 189 0.22 4.10 29.08
CA LYS A 189 0.68 5.05 30.11
C LYS A 189 -0.14 5.00 31.38
N ASP A 190 -1.46 4.81 31.29
CA ASP A 190 -2.34 4.69 32.46
C ASP A 190 -2.37 3.27 33.07
N GLY A 191 -1.75 2.29 32.42
CA GLY A 191 -1.58 0.93 32.90
C GLY A 191 -2.75 -0.01 32.65
N SER A 192 -3.80 0.44 31.93
CA SER A 192 -4.95 -0.38 31.54
C SER A 192 -4.64 -1.36 30.40
N LEU A 193 -3.58 -1.09 29.62
CA LEU A 193 -3.13 -1.92 28.50
C LEU A 193 -1.63 -2.22 28.62
N ILE A 194 -1.26 -3.48 28.43
CA ILE A 194 0.13 -3.88 28.23
C ILE A 194 0.39 -3.92 26.74
N PHE A 195 1.40 -3.18 26.28
CA PHE A 195 1.69 -3.13 24.84
C PHE A 195 2.10 -4.50 24.30
N LYS A 196 3.06 -5.15 24.97
CA LYS A 196 3.60 -6.45 24.56
C LYS A 196 3.74 -7.40 25.73
N ALA A 197 3.14 -8.57 25.61
CA ALA A 197 3.38 -9.71 26.48
C ALA A 197 2.85 -10.99 25.83
N ASP A 198 3.42 -12.15 26.18
CA ASP A 198 2.92 -13.44 25.72
C ASP A 198 1.57 -13.81 26.37
N LYS A 199 1.41 -13.45 27.64
CA LYS A 199 0.21 -13.68 28.47
C LYS A 199 -0.07 -12.49 29.37
N ALA A 200 -1.35 -12.19 29.56
CA ALA A 200 -1.76 -11.04 30.36
C ALA A 200 -1.70 -11.40 31.83
N PRO A 201 -1.15 -10.55 32.71
CA PRO A 201 -1.47 -10.58 34.13
C PRO A 201 -2.99 -10.46 34.33
N GLU A 202 -3.49 -11.03 35.42
CA GLU A 202 -4.92 -11.00 35.74
C GLU A 202 -5.46 -9.55 35.77
N GLY A 203 -6.61 -9.33 35.13
CA GLY A 203 -7.25 -8.02 35.03
C GLY A 203 -6.61 -7.03 34.04
N LYS A 204 -5.56 -7.41 33.30
CA LYS A 204 -4.92 -6.55 32.29
C LYS A 204 -5.21 -7.02 30.86
N LYS A 205 -5.27 -6.08 29.93
CA LYS A 205 -5.38 -6.36 28.49
C LYS A 205 -4.01 -6.34 27.84
N ILE A 206 -3.81 -7.15 26.80
CA ILE A 206 -2.62 -7.09 25.95
C ILE A 206 -3.00 -6.54 24.59
N PHE A 207 -2.17 -5.62 24.10
CA PHE A 207 -2.28 -5.11 22.75
C PHE A 207 -1.76 -6.11 21.71
N ALA A 208 -0.49 -6.52 21.80
CA ALA A 208 0.14 -7.46 20.86
C ALA A 208 1.03 -8.49 21.58
N LYS A 209 1.20 -9.68 21.00
CA LYS A 209 2.15 -10.68 21.52
C LYS A 209 3.58 -10.45 21.02
N ASP A 210 3.71 -10.06 19.76
CA ASP A 210 5.01 -9.84 19.10
C ASP A 210 5.45 -8.37 19.10
N GLY A 211 4.62 -7.47 19.65
CA GLY A 211 4.86 -6.03 19.65
C GLY A 211 4.48 -5.33 18.36
N THR A 212 3.77 -5.98 17.43
CA THR A 212 3.32 -5.36 16.17
C THR A 212 1.89 -5.72 15.81
N HIS A 213 1.52 -7.01 15.84
CA HIS A 213 0.20 -7.47 15.41
C HIS A 213 -0.80 -7.45 16.57
N PRO A 214 -1.83 -6.57 16.53
CA PRO A 214 -2.78 -6.47 17.62
C PRO A 214 -3.61 -7.74 17.78
N GLY A 215 -3.92 -8.10 19.02
CA GLY A 215 -5.00 -9.02 19.34
C GLY A 215 -6.37 -8.37 19.15
N ASP A 216 -7.43 -9.10 19.52
CA ASP A 216 -8.81 -8.63 19.37
C ASP A 216 -9.08 -7.30 20.10
N GLU A 217 -8.54 -7.15 21.31
CA GLU A 217 -8.62 -5.92 22.11
C GLU A 217 -7.97 -4.73 21.39
N GLY A 218 -6.76 -4.90 20.86
CA GLY A 218 -6.08 -3.84 20.10
C GLY A 218 -6.84 -3.44 18.84
N HIS A 219 -7.42 -4.41 18.12
CA HIS A 219 -8.29 -4.14 16.98
C HIS A 219 -9.61 -3.47 17.37
N THR A 220 -10.12 -3.74 18.58
CA THR A 220 -11.31 -3.06 19.13
C THR A 220 -11.00 -1.58 19.43
N ILE A 221 -9.84 -1.28 20.01
CA ILE A 221 -9.37 0.10 20.20
C ILE A 221 -9.30 0.84 18.86
N TYR A 222 -8.72 0.21 17.83
CA TYR A 222 -8.63 0.82 16.49
C TYR A 222 -10.01 1.14 15.91
N ARG A 223 -10.97 0.21 16.04
CA ARG A 223 -12.36 0.46 15.63
C ARG A 223 -12.96 1.64 16.38
N ASP A 224 -12.78 1.72 17.70
CA ASP A 224 -13.36 2.80 18.52
C ASP A 224 -12.78 4.16 18.14
N VAL A 225 -11.48 4.23 17.80
CA VAL A 225 -10.83 5.45 17.28
C VAL A 225 -11.44 5.87 15.95
N ILE A 226 -11.64 4.93 15.02
CA ILE A 226 -12.27 5.23 13.72
C ILE A 226 -13.70 5.74 13.93
N VAL A 227 -14.50 5.05 14.74
CA VAL A 227 -15.92 5.40 14.93
C VAL A 227 -16.07 6.82 15.46
N ARG A 228 -15.33 7.18 16.52
CA ARG A 228 -15.40 8.55 17.06
C ARG A 228 -14.83 9.60 16.10
N SER A 229 -13.80 9.24 15.34
CA SER A 229 -13.21 10.15 14.34
C SER A 229 -14.18 10.43 13.19
N PHE A 230 -14.90 9.40 12.74
CA PHE A 230 -15.90 9.53 11.69
C PHE A 230 -17.06 10.41 12.13
N ALA A 231 -17.50 10.31 13.40
CA ALA A 231 -18.51 11.21 13.95
C ALA A 231 -18.08 12.69 13.84
N SER A 232 -16.81 12.99 14.14
CA SER A 232 -16.25 14.35 14.04
C SER A 232 -16.08 14.84 12.59
N MET A 233 -15.95 13.94 11.60
CA MET A 233 -15.79 14.29 10.19
C MET A 233 -17.11 14.46 9.42
N LYS A 234 -18.26 14.07 9.99
CA LYS A 234 -19.56 14.04 9.29
C LYS A 234 -19.95 15.38 8.62
N THR A 235 -19.52 16.51 9.17
CA THR A 235 -19.85 17.86 8.69
C THR A 235 -18.66 18.60 8.08
N ALA A 236 -17.53 17.91 7.87
CA ALA A 236 -16.33 18.51 7.30
C ALA A 236 -16.33 18.41 5.76
N GLY A 237 -15.74 19.43 5.12
CA GLY A 237 -15.60 19.50 3.67
C GLY A 237 -16.90 19.75 2.90
N THR A 238 -16.83 19.59 1.59
CA THR A 238 -17.96 19.70 0.66
C THR A 238 -17.90 18.55 -0.33
N SER A 239 -19.03 17.87 -0.56
CA SER A 239 -19.08 16.74 -1.51
C SER A 239 -18.87 17.22 -2.94
N GLY A 240 -18.16 16.43 -3.73
CA GLY A 240 -17.84 16.69 -5.13
C GLY A 240 -16.49 16.08 -5.49
N ALA A 241 -16.03 16.38 -6.70
CA ALA A 241 -14.71 16.01 -7.16
C ALA A 241 -13.61 16.65 -6.30
N HIS A 242 -12.71 15.83 -5.78
CA HIS A 242 -11.49 16.27 -5.10
C HIS A 242 -10.59 17.06 -6.05
N ALA A 243 -10.06 18.17 -5.57
CA ALA A 243 -9.11 18.96 -6.33
C ALA A 243 -7.76 18.23 -6.42
N MET A 244 -7.14 18.25 -7.58
CA MET A 244 -5.82 17.65 -7.80
C MET A 244 -4.74 18.75 -7.80
N PRO A 245 -4.09 19.07 -6.67
CA PRO A 245 -3.03 20.07 -6.62
C PRO A 245 -1.78 19.60 -7.38
N GLU A 246 -0.79 20.49 -7.48
CA GLU A 246 0.53 20.13 -7.99
C GLU A 246 1.15 19.00 -7.15
N GLN A 247 1.87 18.11 -7.82
CA GLN A 247 2.59 17.03 -7.17
C GLN A 247 3.71 17.55 -6.25
N LEU A 248 3.97 16.83 -5.17
CA LEU A 248 5.04 17.03 -4.22
C LEU A 248 6.38 16.60 -4.81
N ASP A 249 6.38 15.51 -5.59
CA ASP A 249 7.58 14.99 -6.24
C ASP A 249 7.33 14.81 -7.75
N ALA A 250 8.26 15.30 -8.58
CA ALA A 250 8.18 15.16 -10.02
C ALA A 250 8.23 13.70 -10.50
N ARG A 251 8.73 12.80 -9.66
CA ARG A 251 8.84 11.35 -9.87
C ARG A 251 7.80 10.57 -9.06
N SER A 252 6.70 11.22 -8.68
CA SER A 252 5.55 10.57 -8.04
C SER A 252 5.09 9.33 -8.81
N TRP A 253 4.72 8.28 -8.09
CA TRP A 253 4.38 6.97 -8.65
C TRP A 253 2.94 6.95 -9.21
N THR A 254 2.58 7.99 -9.96
CA THR A 254 1.27 8.19 -10.58
C THR A 254 0.95 7.20 -11.70
N GLN A 255 1.99 6.59 -12.28
CA GLN A 255 1.89 5.55 -13.29
C GLN A 255 2.44 4.21 -12.80
N ALA A 256 2.52 4.01 -11.47
CA ALA A 256 2.92 2.72 -10.93
C ALA A 256 1.84 1.67 -11.19
N LYS A 257 2.25 0.52 -11.72
CA LYS A 257 1.34 -0.59 -12.04
C LYS A 257 2.03 -1.96 -11.98
N GLN A 258 1.21 -3.00 -11.98
CA GLN A 258 1.62 -4.36 -12.25
C GLN A 258 1.46 -4.68 -13.74
N ALA A 259 2.32 -5.55 -14.25
CA ALA A 259 2.15 -6.18 -15.56
C ALA A 259 2.40 -7.70 -15.44
N PRO A 260 1.76 -8.53 -16.26
CA PRO A 260 2.05 -9.96 -16.25
C PRO A 260 3.51 -10.21 -16.65
N VAL A 261 4.13 -11.26 -16.10
CA VAL A 261 5.53 -11.63 -16.42
C VAL A 261 5.73 -11.89 -17.92
N THR A 262 4.68 -12.31 -18.62
CA THR A 262 4.67 -12.55 -20.08
C THR A 262 4.77 -11.28 -20.92
N ALA A 263 4.67 -10.09 -20.31
CA ALA A 263 4.95 -8.84 -20.99
C ALA A 263 6.47 -8.56 -21.11
N ALA A 264 7.31 -9.30 -20.39
CA ALA A 264 8.76 -9.31 -20.57
C ALA A 264 9.19 -10.39 -21.59
N LEU A 265 10.40 -10.24 -22.13
CA LEU A 265 11.06 -11.29 -22.90
C LEU A 265 11.73 -12.28 -21.93
N LEU A 266 11.31 -13.54 -21.98
CA LEU A 266 11.87 -14.63 -21.17
C LEU A 266 12.80 -15.51 -22.02
N SER A 267 13.90 -16.01 -21.44
CA SER A 267 14.64 -17.11 -22.05
C SER A 267 13.82 -18.41 -22.05
N THR A 268 14.30 -19.46 -22.72
CA THR A 268 13.56 -20.73 -22.87
C THR A 268 13.43 -21.56 -21.59
N ASP A 269 14.19 -21.22 -20.55
CA ASP A 269 14.33 -22.01 -19.32
C ASP A 269 13.25 -21.73 -18.27
N TRP A 270 12.26 -20.91 -18.61
CA TRP A 270 11.16 -20.55 -17.72
C TRP A 270 9.94 -21.45 -17.96
N SER A 271 9.43 -22.04 -16.89
CA SER A 271 8.20 -22.84 -16.91
C SER A 271 7.08 -22.11 -16.15
N PRO A 272 5.83 -22.15 -16.64
CA PRO A 272 4.70 -21.61 -15.89
C PRO A 272 4.50 -22.35 -14.57
N VAL A 273 4.01 -21.63 -13.56
CA VAL A 273 3.64 -22.20 -12.26
C VAL A 273 2.12 -22.32 -12.20
N ASP A 274 1.63 -23.53 -11.91
CA ASP A 274 0.24 -23.70 -11.49
C ASP A 274 0.11 -23.30 -10.01
N ILE A 275 -0.42 -22.10 -9.79
CA ILE A 275 -0.60 -21.48 -8.48
C ILE A 275 -1.48 -22.32 -7.56
N ALA A 276 -2.41 -23.10 -8.11
CA ALA A 276 -3.34 -23.91 -7.32
C ALA A 276 -2.66 -25.16 -6.71
N THR A 277 -1.59 -25.66 -7.34
CA THR A 277 -0.95 -26.93 -6.97
C THR A 277 0.52 -26.78 -6.54
N ASP A 278 1.16 -25.63 -6.79
CA ASP A 278 2.56 -25.42 -6.45
C ASP A 278 2.80 -25.33 -4.93
N ALA A 279 3.62 -26.26 -4.42
CA ALA A 279 3.86 -26.41 -2.99
C ALA A 279 4.58 -25.22 -2.35
N ILE A 280 5.42 -24.47 -3.09
CA ILE A 280 6.13 -23.30 -2.57
C ILE A 280 5.13 -22.15 -2.39
N ILE A 281 4.27 -21.92 -3.38
CA ILE A 281 3.22 -20.91 -3.29
C ILE A 281 2.25 -21.24 -2.16
N ALA A 282 1.79 -22.49 -2.08
CA ALA A 282 0.87 -22.96 -1.05
C ALA A 282 1.44 -22.77 0.37
N ARG A 283 2.72 -23.12 0.60
CA ARG A 283 3.39 -22.88 1.89
C ARG A 283 3.49 -21.41 2.25
N GLY A 284 3.55 -20.52 1.27
CA GLY A 284 3.51 -19.07 1.47
C GLY A 284 2.15 -18.52 1.91
N GLY A 285 1.11 -19.35 1.88
CA GLY A 285 -0.24 -19.03 2.33
C GLY A 285 -0.88 -17.87 1.56
N VAL A 286 -1.84 -17.22 2.20
CA VAL A 286 -2.66 -16.14 1.61
C VAL A 286 -1.80 -15.05 0.98
N ARG A 287 -0.66 -14.72 1.59
CA ARG A 287 0.22 -13.67 1.11
C ARG A 287 0.81 -14.02 -0.26
N SER A 288 1.48 -15.17 -0.37
CA SER A 288 2.12 -15.57 -1.62
C SER A 288 1.08 -15.84 -2.70
N VAL A 289 -0.05 -16.47 -2.37
CA VAL A 289 -1.17 -16.65 -3.32
C VAL A 289 -1.67 -15.29 -3.88
N LYS A 290 -1.82 -14.26 -3.04
CA LYS A 290 -2.23 -12.92 -3.49
C LYS A 290 -1.17 -12.21 -4.33
N MET A 291 0.12 -12.45 -4.07
CA MET A 291 1.22 -11.79 -4.79
C MET A 291 1.52 -12.43 -6.15
N PHE A 292 1.18 -13.71 -6.32
CA PHE A 292 1.46 -14.50 -7.54
C PHE A 292 0.17 -15.00 -8.19
N PRO A 293 -0.66 -14.12 -8.80
CA PRO A 293 -1.81 -14.57 -9.58
C PRO A 293 -1.40 -15.32 -10.86
N ALA A 294 -0.19 -15.07 -11.35
CA ALA A 294 0.50 -15.83 -12.38
C ALA A 294 2.00 -15.76 -12.10
N ALA A 295 2.74 -16.84 -12.37
CA ALA A 295 4.17 -16.89 -12.14
C ALA A 295 4.86 -17.83 -13.13
N VAL A 296 6.17 -17.64 -13.26
CA VAL A 296 7.09 -18.59 -13.89
C VAL A 296 8.16 -18.98 -12.88
N LYS A 297 8.76 -20.15 -13.09
CA LYS A 297 9.91 -20.61 -12.31
C LYS A 297 10.99 -21.20 -13.18
N THR A 298 12.21 -21.19 -12.68
CA THR A 298 13.37 -21.83 -13.32
C THR A 298 14.34 -22.36 -12.27
N SER A 299 15.06 -23.43 -12.61
CA SER A 299 16.23 -23.89 -11.86
C SER A 299 17.55 -23.67 -12.63
N ALA A 300 17.48 -23.04 -13.81
CA ALA A 300 18.61 -22.89 -14.69
C ALA A 300 19.40 -21.61 -14.37
N GLN A 301 20.70 -21.76 -14.12
CA GLN A 301 21.64 -20.64 -14.19
C GLN A 301 21.70 -20.12 -15.63
N GLY A 302 21.74 -18.81 -15.81
CA GLY A 302 21.69 -18.13 -17.11
C GLY A 302 20.28 -17.83 -17.62
N ALA A 303 19.22 -18.34 -16.96
CA ALA A 303 17.85 -17.97 -17.29
C ALA A 303 17.65 -16.46 -17.14
N SER A 304 16.99 -15.82 -18.11
CA SER A 304 16.91 -14.35 -18.15
C SER A 304 15.52 -13.80 -18.42
N ILE A 305 15.30 -12.57 -17.95
CA ILE A 305 14.08 -11.76 -18.11
C ILE A 305 14.51 -10.38 -18.58
N THR A 306 14.03 -9.94 -19.74
CA THR A 306 14.27 -8.59 -20.25
C THR A 306 12.99 -7.78 -20.25
N ILE A 307 12.99 -6.68 -19.50
CA ILE A 307 11.88 -5.73 -19.40
C ILE A 307 12.26 -4.47 -20.17
N ARG A 308 11.40 -4.07 -21.11
CA ARG A 308 11.45 -2.74 -21.74
C ARG A 308 10.34 -1.89 -21.15
N PHE A 309 10.64 -0.65 -20.78
CA PHE A 309 9.65 0.23 -20.18
C PHE A 309 9.98 1.70 -20.48
N ASN A 310 8.95 2.56 -20.53
CA ASN A 310 9.10 4.01 -20.54
C ASN A 310 8.65 4.51 -19.16
N GLY A 311 9.61 4.93 -18.33
CA GLY A 311 9.34 5.24 -16.93
C GLY A 311 10.61 5.53 -16.16
N THR A 312 10.57 5.32 -14.83
CA THR A 312 11.72 5.61 -13.95
C THR A 312 12.27 4.39 -13.23
N THR A 313 11.47 3.34 -13.02
CA THR A 313 11.98 2.10 -12.45
C THR A 313 11.11 0.90 -12.83
N ALA A 314 11.72 -0.28 -12.76
CA ALA A 314 11.11 -1.56 -13.00
C ALA A 314 11.62 -2.60 -12.00
N GLY A 315 10.85 -3.64 -11.79
CA GLY A 315 11.19 -4.75 -10.93
C GLY A 315 10.18 -5.86 -11.09
N PHE A 316 10.19 -6.81 -10.17
CA PHE A 316 9.19 -7.87 -10.14
C PHE A 316 9.07 -8.48 -8.76
N ILE A 317 8.03 -9.27 -8.60
CA ILE A 317 7.78 -10.08 -7.41
C ILE A 317 8.57 -11.39 -7.55
N ASP A 318 9.26 -11.80 -6.49
CA ASP A 318 10.01 -13.06 -6.42
C ASP A 318 9.77 -13.82 -5.12
N ILE A 319 10.29 -15.04 -5.00
CA ILE A 319 10.26 -15.79 -3.73
C ILE A 319 11.69 -16.14 -3.36
N PRO A 320 12.40 -15.31 -2.57
CA PRO A 320 13.72 -15.67 -2.11
C PRO A 320 13.66 -16.88 -1.17
N GLY A 321 14.71 -17.70 -1.21
CA GLY A 321 14.87 -18.82 -0.30
C GLY A 321 15.80 -18.52 0.88
N PRO A 322 15.99 -19.51 1.78
CA PRO A 322 16.93 -19.42 2.90
C PRO A 322 18.39 -19.36 2.42
N LYS A 323 18.67 -19.98 1.27
CA LYS A 323 19.92 -19.91 0.54
C LYS A 323 19.84 -18.83 -0.52
N GLU A 324 20.97 -18.19 -0.76
CA GLU A 324 21.06 -17.05 -1.67
C GLU A 324 20.92 -17.48 -3.13
N THR A 325 20.00 -16.83 -3.85
CA THR A 325 19.99 -16.81 -5.32
C THR A 325 20.48 -15.44 -5.76
N THR A 326 21.41 -15.40 -6.70
CA THR A 326 22.01 -14.15 -7.18
C THR A 326 21.49 -13.84 -8.56
N LEU A 327 20.98 -12.62 -8.75
CA LEU A 327 20.69 -12.09 -10.08
C LEU A 327 21.74 -11.07 -10.48
N THR A 328 22.02 -11.02 -11.78
CA THR A 328 22.72 -9.89 -12.41
C THR A 328 21.71 -9.07 -13.20
N ALA A 329 21.68 -7.75 -13.00
CA ALA A 329 20.85 -6.82 -13.75
C ALA A 329 21.72 -5.87 -14.59
N VAL A 330 21.43 -5.79 -15.88
CA VAL A 330 22.06 -4.85 -16.82
C VAL A 330 21.00 -3.85 -17.27
N ILE A 331 21.21 -2.57 -16.96
CA ILE A 331 20.28 -1.48 -17.28
C ILE A 331 20.90 -0.64 -18.40
N ASP A 332 20.23 -0.57 -19.54
CA ASP A 332 20.68 0.18 -20.74
C ASP A 332 22.11 -0.15 -21.19
N GLY A 333 22.52 -1.42 -21.07
CA GLY A 333 23.87 -1.87 -21.43
C GLY A 333 24.98 -1.37 -20.52
N LYS A 334 24.66 -0.71 -19.39
CA LYS A 334 25.64 -0.22 -18.41
C LYS A 334 26.24 -1.37 -17.60
N ALA A 335 27.21 -1.02 -16.74
CA ALA A 335 27.84 -1.97 -15.82
C ALA A 335 26.78 -2.80 -15.05
N PRO A 336 26.92 -4.14 -15.00
CA PRO A 336 25.96 -4.98 -14.31
C PRO A 336 25.91 -4.68 -12.81
N ILE A 337 24.72 -4.79 -12.23
CA ILE A 337 24.51 -4.75 -10.77
C ILE A 337 24.13 -6.14 -10.27
N THR A 338 24.65 -6.51 -9.10
CA THR A 338 24.33 -7.78 -8.44
C THR A 338 23.17 -7.58 -7.47
N LEU A 339 22.17 -8.46 -7.55
CA LEU A 339 21.01 -8.48 -6.67
C LEU A 339 20.98 -9.80 -5.91
N SER A 340 21.31 -9.74 -4.63
CA SER A 340 21.23 -10.89 -3.72
C SER A 340 19.77 -11.14 -3.29
N ARG A 341 19.26 -12.33 -3.55
CA ARG A 341 17.89 -12.76 -3.21
C ARG A 341 17.95 -13.85 -2.14
N LYS A 342 17.96 -13.42 -0.88
CA LYS A 342 17.98 -14.27 0.31
C LYS A 342 16.97 -13.78 1.34
N ASP A 343 16.21 -14.70 1.95
CA ASP A 343 15.40 -14.42 3.13
C ASP A 343 16.01 -15.10 4.35
N ALA A 344 16.88 -14.38 5.06
CA ALA A 344 17.62 -14.90 6.21
C ALA A 344 16.74 -15.20 7.44
N TYR A 345 15.49 -14.75 7.45
CA TYR A 345 14.56 -14.96 8.56
C TYR A 345 13.73 -16.23 8.41
N ARG A 346 13.92 -16.97 7.32
CA ARG A 346 13.16 -18.18 7.00
C ARG A 346 14.09 -19.36 6.83
N THR A 347 13.60 -20.53 7.22
CA THR A 347 14.26 -21.83 6.97
C THR A 347 13.84 -22.42 5.63
N GLU A 348 12.79 -21.88 5.00
CA GLU A 348 12.21 -22.38 3.75
C GLU A 348 11.77 -21.23 2.83
N GLN A 349 11.85 -21.47 1.51
CA GLN A 349 11.34 -20.58 0.47
C GLN A 349 9.80 -20.59 0.51
N THR A 350 9.22 -19.52 1.04
CA THR A 350 7.77 -19.46 1.31
C THR A 350 7.20 -18.08 1.06
N MET A 351 7.96 -17.02 1.33
CA MET A 351 7.43 -15.67 1.37
C MET A 351 7.77 -14.92 0.09
N GLY A 352 6.74 -14.53 -0.68
CA GLY A 352 6.91 -13.59 -1.78
C GLY A 352 7.68 -12.34 -1.34
N ARG A 353 8.47 -11.73 -2.18
CA ARG A 353 9.09 -10.44 -1.97
C ARG A 353 8.99 -9.69 -3.28
N PHE A 354 9.51 -8.49 -3.28
CA PHE A 354 9.67 -7.72 -4.49
C PHE A 354 10.93 -6.90 -4.36
N PHE A 355 11.35 -6.33 -5.47
CA PHE A 355 12.41 -5.35 -5.51
C PHE A 355 12.23 -4.49 -6.75
N PHE A 356 12.96 -3.39 -6.79
CA PHE A 356 13.07 -2.51 -7.94
C PHE A 356 14.55 -2.33 -8.27
N ILE A 357 14.85 -2.06 -9.54
CA ILE A 357 16.16 -1.51 -9.89
C ILE A 357 16.33 -0.10 -9.32
N PRO A 358 17.59 0.39 -9.20
CA PRO A 358 17.83 1.80 -8.92
C PRO A 358 17.03 2.70 -9.87
N GLU A 359 16.50 3.79 -9.35
CA GLU A 359 15.73 4.75 -10.13
C GLU A 359 16.56 5.34 -11.28
N GLN A 360 15.97 5.35 -12.48
CA GLN A 360 16.53 5.93 -13.70
C GLN A 360 15.93 7.33 -13.95
N ALA A 361 16.52 8.06 -14.91
CA ALA A 361 15.89 9.26 -15.43
C ALA A 361 14.56 8.90 -16.12
N PRO A 362 13.59 9.82 -16.24
CA PRO A 362 12.39 9.54 -17.03
C PRO A 362 12.75 9.26 -18.50
N GLY A 363 12.28 8.14 -19.05
CA GLY A 363 12.46 7.80 -20.46
C GLY A 363 12.33 6.32 -20.75
N GLU A 364 12.69 5.93 -21.97
CA GLU A 364 12.75 4.52 -22.36
C GLU A 364 14.00 3.84 -21.79
N HIS A 365 13.80 2.67 -21.19
CA HIS A 365 14.83 1.86 -20.57
C HIS A 365 14.66 0.39 -20.94
N THR A 366 15.78 -0.33 -20.93
CA THR A 366 15.80 -1.79 -20.98
C THR A 366 16.60 -2.32 -19.81
N VAL A 367 16.00 -3.21 -19.01
CA VAL A 367 16.70 -3.97 -17.99
C VAL A 367 16.65 -5.45 -18.33
N ARG A 368 17.83 -6.10 -18.33
CA ARG A 368 17.95 -7.56 -18.41
C ARG A 368 18.41 -8.11 -17.08
N PHE A 369 17.60 -8.97 -16.48
CA PHE A 369 17.93 -9.78 -15.32
C PHE A 369 18.38 -11.16 -15.77
N GLU A 370 19.42 -11.70 -15.16
CA GLU A 370 19.90 -13.07 -15.36
C GLU A 370 20.10 -13.75 -14.01
N VAL A 371 19.65 -14.99 -13.88
CA VAL A 371 19.97 -15.85 -12.72
C VAL A 371 21.43 -16.26 -12.82
N SER A 372 22.33 -15.49 -12.19
CA SER A 372 23.77 -15.73 -12.26
C SER A 372 24.24 -16.85 -11.35
N GLU A 373 23.52 -17.08 -10.24
CA GLU A 373 23.77 -18.20 -9.33
C GLU A 373 22.45 -18.63 -8.67
N ILE A 374 22.21 -19.93 -8.60
CA ILE A 374 21.05 -20.52 -7.92
C ILE A 374 21.46 -21.77 -7.15
N PRO A 375 21.03 -21.96 -5.89
CA PRO A 375 21.40 -23.14 -5.12
C PRO A 375 20.81 -24.43 -5.71
N ASP A 376 21.58 -25.52 -5.63
CA ASP A 376 21.14 -26.84 -6.08
C ASP A 376 19.79 -27.25 -5.47
N GLY A 377 18.91 -27.74 -6.33
CA GLY A 377 17.57 -28.20 -5.95
C GLY A 377 16.55 -27.10 -5.68
N MET A 378 16.92 -25.82 -5.83
CA MET A 378 15.98 -24.71 -5.73
C MET A 378 15.42 -24.28 -7.09
N ASN A 379 14.23 -23.68 -7.05
CA ASN A 379 13.67 -22.94 -8.16
C ASN A 379 13.62 -21.45 -7.80
N TYR A 380 13.91 -20.58 -8.75
CA TYR A 380 13.67 -19.15 -8.64
C TYR A 380 12.31 -18.82 -9.26
N TYR A 381 11.46 -18.13 -8.51
CA TYR A 381 10.09 -17.79 -8.91
C TYR A 381 10.03 -16.31 -9.28
N VAL A 382 9.34 -16.01 -10.39
CA VAL A 382 9.05 -14.64 -10.81
C VAL A 382 7.56 -14.49 -11.08
N GLY A 383 6.96 -13.51 -10.40
CA GLY A 383 5.56 -13.13 -10.53
C GLY A 383 5.37 -11.89 -11.40
N PRO A 384 4.27 -11.14 -11.21
CA PRO A 384 4.04 -9.88 -11.88
C PRO A 384 5.24 -8.92 -11.83
N LEU A 385 5.45 -8.23 -12.95
CA LEU A 385 6.38 -7.12 -13.08
C LEU A 385 5.81 -5.92 -12.33
N LEU A 386 6.69 -5.11 -11.74
CA LEU A 386 6.37 -3.85 -11.07
C LEU A 386 7.00 -2.72 -11.87
N ILE A 387 6.18 -1.85 -12.46
CA ILE A 387 6.66 -0.77 -13.34
C ILE A 387 6.17 0.56 -12.79
N VAL A 388 7.05 1.55 -12.74
CA VAL A 388 6.68 2.96 -12.55
C VAL A 388 6.80 3.64 -13.90
N GLY A 389 5.69 3.66 -14.65
CA GLY A 389 5.61 4.06 -16.04
C GLY A 389 4.87 3.04 -16.90
N GLU A 390 5.21 2.99 -18.19
CA GLU A 390 4.57 2.14 -19.20
C GLU A 390 5.47 0.98 -19.62
N ILE A 391 4.91 -0.23 -19.71
CA ILE A 391 5.65 -1.37 -20.26
C ILE A 391 5.68 -1.26 -21.79
N LEU A 392 6.85 -1.48 -22.38
CA LEU A 392 7.05 -1.46 -23.82
C LEU A 392 7.13 -2.89 -24.36
N PRO A 393 6.71 -3.13 -25.62
CA PRO A 393 6.87 -4.43 -26.25
C PRO A 393 8.33 -4.89 -26.25
N ALA A 394 8.57 -6.18 -26.02
CA ALA A 394 9.88 -6.77 -26.23
C ALA A 394 10.36 -6.47 -27.66
N ALA A 395 11.61 -6.00 -27.80
CA ALA A 395 12.23 -5.89 -29.13
C ALA A 395 12.37 -7.32 -29.66
N LYS A 396 11.88 -7.57 -30.88
CA LYS A 396 12.00 -8.86 -31.56
C LYS A 396 13.45 -9.20 -31.87
#